data_AF-A0A1C7GS36-F1
#
_entry.id   AF-A0A1C7GS36-F1
#
_cell.length_a   1.000
_cell.length_b   1.000
_cell.length_c   1.000
_cell.angle_alpha   90.00
_cell.angle_beta   90.00
_cell.angle_gamma   90.00
#
_symmetry.space_group_name_H-M   'P 1'
#
loop_
_entity.id
_entity.type
_entity.pdbx_description
1 polymer ?
#
loop_
_entity_poly.entity_id
_entity_poly.type
_entity_poly.pdbx_seq_one_letter_code
_entity_poly.pdbx_strand_id
1 'polypeptide(L)'
;MLRRFFFYVFYCKQERYGIDYMIKKVLALAGAAVIALSLSACGGQMEQLTELEPVSSGIDWAPTEAESFDDSLDGLCKYMETNKAVAGEKDYMSYKEIGAVEGCRYRFKFDGSTVQTEFYEFDLDNLDEKGKECVSSVKEKGSFTVLGNEAPAVLNGKYLMVYTDGDNDEANAAHRDKVLELFNAFTPGDGK
;
A
#
# COMPACT_ATOMS: atom_id res chain seq x y z
N MET A 1 5.69 -33.79 -84.99
CA MET A 1 4.43 -33.03 -84.85
C MET A 1 3.54 -33.78 -83.86
N LEU A 2 2.85 -33.07 -82.96
CA LEU A 2 1.75 -33.56 -82.12
C LEU A 2 2.07 -34.53 -80.94
N ARG A 3 2.73 -34.02 -79.89
CA ARG A 3 2.56 -34.56 -78.52
C ARG A 3 2.59 -33.42 -77.50
N ARG A 4 1.60 -32.53 -77.59
CA ARG A 4 1.46 -31.39 -76.67
C ARG A 4 0.05 -31.20 -76.12
N PHE A 5 -0.82 -32.22 -76.20
CA PHE A 5 -2.25 -32.05 -75.90
C PHE A 5 -2.90 -33.10 -74.98
N PHE A 6 -2.11 -33.88 -74.24
CA PHE A 6 -2.67 -34.90 -73.32
C PHE A 6 -2.19 -34.83 -71.87
N PHE A 7 -1.56 -33.72 -71.46
CA PHE A 7 -1.11 -33.57 -70.06
C PHE A 7 -1.98 -32.66 -69.19
N TYR A 8 -2.99 -31.99 -69.75
CA TYR A 8 -3.77 -31.00 -68.99
C TYR A 8 -5.08 -31.51 -68.38
N VAL A 9 -5.49 -32.76 -68.67
CA VAL A 9 -6.76 -33.32 -68.14
C VAL A 9 -6.55 -34.29 -66.97
N PHE A 10 -5.34 -34.79 -66.74
CA PHE A 10 -5.09 -35.72 -65.64
C PHE A 10 -4.67 -35.05 -64.32
N TYR A 11 -4.13 -33.83 -64.36
CA TYR A 11 -3.64 -33.16 -63.15
C TYR A 11 -4.71 -32.39 -62.35
N CYS A 12 -5.93 -32.20 -62.88
CA CYS A 12 -6.97 -31.44 -62.18
C CYS A 12 -7.92 -32.32 -61.32
N LYS A 13 -7.70 -33.65 -61.26
CA LYS A 13 -8.58 -34.58 -60.51
C LYS A 13 -7.91 -35.33 -59.35
N GLN A 14 -6.59 -35.23 -59.19
CA GLN A 14 -5.85 -35.98 -58.15
C GLN A 14 -5.46 -35.15 -56.90
N GLU A 15 -5.67 -33.83 -56.89
CA GLU A 15 -5.45 -33.01 -55.67
C GLU A 15 -6.74 -32.67 -54.90
N ARG A 16 -7.92 -33.03 -55.42
CA ARG A 16 -9.20 -32.83 -54.71
C ARG A 16 -9.65 -33.98 -53.80
N TYR A 17 -8.82 -35.01 -53.61
CA TYR A 17 -9.15 -36.16 -52.74
C TYR A 17 -8.39 -36.19 -51.39
N GLY A 18 -7.56 -35.19 -51.10
CA GLY A 18 -6.81 -35.09 -49.82
C GLY A 18 -7.41 -34.14 -48.78
N ILE A 19 -8.27 -33.20 -49.17
CA ILE A 19 -8.82 -32.17 -48.26
C ILE A 19 -10.19 -32.60 -47.68
N ASP A 20 -10.96 -33.43 -48.39
CA ASP A 20 -12.31 -33.83 -47.96
C ASP A 20 -12.36 -34.92 -46.87
N TYR A 21 -11.24 -35.61 -46.56
CA TYR A 21 -11.17 -36.63 -45.50
C TYR A 21 -10.64 -36.10 -44.16
N MET A 22 -10.29 -34.81 -44.09
CA MET A 22 -9.93 -34.13 -42.83
C MET A 22 -11.00 -33.12 -42.38
N ILE A 23 -12.17 -33.10 -43.04
CA ILE A 23 -13.34 -32.29 -42.67
C ILE A 23 -14.55 -33.17 -42.25
N LYS A 24 -14.43 -34.51 -42.32
CA LYS A 24 -15.46 -35.47 -41.89
C LYS A 24 -15.27 -36.08 -40.50
N LYS A 25 -14.22 -35.69 -39.77
CA LYS A 25 -14.00 -36.10 -38.36
C LYS A 25 -14.19 -34.96 -37.34
N VAL A 26 -14.73 -33.81 -37.77
CA VAL A 26 -14.93 -32.63 -36.89
C VAL A 26 -16.42 -32.31 -36.73
N LEU A 27 -17.28 -33.33 -36.82
CA LEU A 27 -18.73 -33.20 -36.60
C LEU A 27 -19.19 -34.33 -35.69
N ALA A 28 -19.01 -34.08 -34.39
CA ALA A 28 -19.82 -34.57 -33.26
C ALA A 28 -18.91 -34.70 -32.03
N LEU A 29 -18.93 -33.70 -31.15
CA LEU A 29 -19.37 -33.92 -29.78
C LEU A 29 -19.51 -32.55 -29.10
N ALA A 30 -20.75 -32.23 -28.72
CA ALA A 30 -21.07 -31.13 -27.85
C ALA A 30 -20.38 -31.34 -26.49
N GLY A 31 -19.46 -30.45 -26.16
CA GLY A 31 -18.87 -30.33 -24.83
C GLY A 31 -19.01 -28.88 -24.40
N ALA A 32 -20.07 -28.60 -23.65
CA ALA A 32 -20.16 -27.37 -22.89
C ALA A 32 -18.99 -27.32 -21.90
N ALA A 33 -17.97 -26.53 -22.21
CA ALA A 33 -16.98 -26.07 -21.24
C ALA A 33 -17.11 -24.54 -21.20
N VAL A 34 -17.98 -24.14 -20.29
CA VAL A 34 -18.30 -22.81 -19.81
C VAL A 34 -17.09 -21.88 -19.85
N ILE A 35 -17.32 -20.67 -20.36
CA ILE A 35 -16.47 -19.49 -20.21
C ILE A 35 -16.13 -19.35 -18.72
N ALA A 36 -14.95 -19.80 -18.31
CA ALA A 36 -14.48 -19.75 -16.93
C ALA A 36 -13.31 -18.77 -16.81
N LEU A 37 -13.53 -17.49 -17.12
CA LEU A 37 -12.64 -16.39 -16.70
C LEU A 37 -13.41 -15.10 -16.40
N SER A 38 -14.62 -15.22 -15.86
CA SER A 38 -15.25 -14.15 -15.10
C SER A 38 -15.55 -14.65 -13.70
N LEU A 39 -14.49 -14.94 -12.95
CA LEU A 39 -14.59 -14.82 -11.50
C LEU A 39 -14.71 -13.33 -11.22
N SER A 40 -15.93 -12.81 -11.32
CA SER A 40 -16.36 -11.70 -10.47
C SER A 40 -16.33 -12.26 -9.05
N ALA A 41 -15.12 -12.39 -8.52
CA ALA A 41 -14.92 -12.66 -7.11
C ALA A 41 -15.50 -11.44 -6.41
N CYS A 42 -16.70 -11.63 -5.85
CA CYS A 42 -17.11 -10.94 -4.66
C CYS A 42 -16.21 -11.48 -3.53
N GLY A 43 -14.92 -11.13 -3.60
CA GLY A 43 -13.88 -11.44 -2.65
C GLY A 43 -13.16 -10.12 -2.47
N GLY A 44 -13.16 -9.60 -1.24
CA GLY A 44 -12.59 -8.29 -0.92
C GLY A 44 -11.25 -8.13 -1.61
N GLN A 45 -11.07 -6.98 -2.25
CA GLN A 45 -9.81 -6.57 -2.88
C GLN A 45 -8.67 -6.99 -1.94
N MET A 46 -7.84 -7.95 -2.36
CA MET A 46 -6.63 -8.27 -1.63
C MET A 46 -5.80 -6.98 -1.69
N GLU A 47 -5.80 -6.24 -0.60
CA GLU A 47 -5.08 -4.98 -0.48
C GLU A 47 -3.60 -5.28 -0.66
N GLN A 48 -3.08 -4.95 -1.84
CA GLN A 48 -1.67 -5.10 -2.12
C GLN A 48 -0.94 -3.96 -1.40
N LEU A 49 -0.41 -4.26 -0.21
CA LEU A 49 0.39 -3.31 0.56
C LEU A 49 1.69 -3.01 -0.19
N THR A 50 2.12 -1.75 -0.12
CA THR A 50 3.42 -1.33 -0.65
C THR A 50 4.53 -1.95 0.20
N GLU A 51 5.57 -2.47 -0.44
CA GLU A 51 6.76 -2.97 0.25
C GLU A 51 7.80 -1.85 0.36
N LEU A 52 8.25 -1.59 1.58
CA LEU A 52 9.31 -0.66 1.88
C LEU A 52 10.58 -1.46 2.16
N GLU A 53 11.56 -1.33 1.26
CA GLU A 53 12.83 -2.02 1.38
C GLU A 53 13.67 -1.43 2.53
N PRO A 54 14.37 -2.27 3.32
CA PRO A 54 15.31 -1.79 4.32
C PRO A 54 16.42 -1.03 3.62
N VAL A 55 16.83 0.11 4.20
CA VAL A 55 17.87 0.90 3.56
C VAL A 55 19.22 0.20 3.75
N SER A 56 19.86 -0.15 2.62
CA SER A 56 21.17 -0.79 2.62
C SER A 56 22.19 0.11 3.31
N SER A 57 22.93 -0.45 4.27
CA SER A 57 23.93 0.21 5.12
C SER A 57 25.15 0.80 4.39
N GLY A 58 25.14 0.82 3.05
CA GLY A 58 26.16 1.43 2.20
C GLY A 58 25.80 2.78 1.56
N ILE A 59 24.57 3.27 1.75
CA ILE A 59 24.13 4.58 1.23
C ILE A 59 23.84 5.50 2.43
N ASP A 60 24.66 6.51 2.60
CA ASP A 60 24.44 7.60 3.57
C ASP A 60 23.41 8.56 2.97
N TRP A 61 22.14 8.34 3.29
CA TRP A 61 21.08 9.32 3.04
C TRP A 61 20.93 10.13 4.33
N ALA A 62 21.43 11.37 4.30
CA ALA A 62 21.10 12.31 5.36
C ALA A 62 19.57 12.50 5.39
N PRO A 63 18.92 12.46 6.57
CA PRO A 63 17.52 12.83 6.69
C PRO A 63 17.25 14.19 6.05
N THR A 64 16.13 14.30 5.35
CA THR A 64 15.66 15.60 4.85
C THR A 64 15.19 16.43 6.03
N GLU A 65 15.64 17.68 6.13
CA GLU A 65 15.30 18.58 7.22
C GLU A 65 13.80 18.93 7.26
N ALA A 66 13.23 18.96 8.47
CA ALA A 66 11.81 19.23 8.71
C ALA A 66 11.38 20.65 8.31
N GLU A 67 12.29 21.63 8.33
CA GLU A 67 12.01 23.04 8.02
C GLU A 67 11.50 23.28 6.59
N SER A 68 11.70 22.32 5.68
CA SER A 68 11.21 22.39 4.30
C SER A 68 9.75 21.98 4.13
N PHE A 69 9.09 21.55 5.20
CA PHE A 69 7.72 21.07 5.21
C PHE A 69 6.81 22.00 6.03
N ASP A 70 5.54 22.04 5.64
CA ASP A 70 4.52 22.85 6.29
C ASP A 70 4.20 22.32 7.71
N ASP A 71 3.86 23.22 8.64
CA ASP A 71 3.33 22.86 9.96
C ASP A 71 1.86 22.38 9.87
N SER A 72 1.66 21.25 9.19
CA SER A 72 0.36 20.57 9.02
C SER A 72 0.54 19.06 9.00
N LEU A 73 -0.54 18.30 9.20
CA LEU A 73 -0.53 16.84 9.07
C LEU A 73 0.00 16.40 7.70
N ASP A 74 -0.34 17.13 6.63
CA ASP A 74 0.16 16.82 5.29
C ASP A 74 1.68 17.06 5.16
N GLY A 75 2.20 18.12 5.79
CA GLY A 75 3.63 18.39 5.87
C GLY A 75 4.39 17.29 6.63
N LEU A 76 3.85 16.84 7.78
CA LEU A 76 4.39 15.70 8.52
C LEU A 76 4.39 14.43 7.67
N CYS A 77 3.29 14.11 6.99
CA CYS A 77 3.18 12.96 6.09
C CYS A 77 4.26 12.97 5.01
N LYS A 78 4.39 14.11 4.30
CA LYS A 78 5.41 14.30 3.26
C LYS A 78 6.82 14.14 3.79
N TYR A 79 7.10 14.65 4.99
CA TYR A 79 8.39 14.49 5.66
C TYR A 79 8.70 13.02 5.93
N MET A 80 7.72 12.26 6.46
CA MET A 80 7.88 10.83 6.75
C MET A 80 8.05 9.98 5.48
N GLU A 81 7.29 10.28 4.42
CA GLU A 81 7.41 9.64 3.10
C GLU A 81 8.77 9.92 2.44
N THR A 82 9.21 11.19 2.47
CA THR A 82 10.49 11.63 1.90
C THR A 82 11.66 10.91 2.57
N ASN A 83 11.60 10.78 3.89
CA ASN A 83 12.62 10.10 4.69
C ASN A 83 12.49 8.57 4.70
N LYS A 84 11.58 7.97 3.90
CA LYS A 84 11.38 6.51 3.85
C LYS A 84 11.07 5.91 5.23
N ALA A 85 10.26 6.62 6.01
CA ALA A 85 9.73 6.17 7.29
C ALA A 85 8.37 5.47 7.13
N VAL A 86 7.62 5.83 6.08
CA VAL A 86 6.35 5.21 5.71
C VAL A 86 6.28 5.00 4.20
N ALA A 87 5.36 4.15 3.76
CA ALA A 87 5.13 3.86 2.35
C ALA A 87 3.66 3.55 2.06
N GLY A 88 3.30 3.61 0.78
CA GLY A 88 1.95 3.34 0.28
C GLY A 88 1.02 4.55 0.34
N GLU A 89 -0.23 4.32 -0.03
CA GLU A 89 -1.27 5.33 0.03
C GLU A 89 -1.73 5.52 1.48
N LYS A 90 -1.92 6.78 1.90
CA LYS A 90 -2.47 7.09 3.22
C LYS A 90 -4.00 7.05 3.19
N ASP A 91 -4.58 6.39 4.18
CA ASP A 91 -6.02 6.39 4.43
C ASP A 91 -6.36 7.47 5.46
N TYR A 92 -7.37 8.29 5.17
CA TYR A 92 -7.93 9.20 6.17
C TYR A 92 -8.91 8.46 7.07
N MET A 93 -8.64 8.46 8.39
CA MET A 93 -9.41 7.68 9.38
C MET A 93 -10.33 8.57 10.23
N SER A 94 -11.23 7.94 10.98
CA SER A 94 -12.01 8.64 12.01
C SER A 94 -11.10 9.05 13.16
N TYR A 95 -10.76 10.34 13.21
CA TYR A 95 -9.90 10.96 14.23
C TYR A 95 -10.71 11.57 15.40
N LYS A 96 -12.01 11.75 15.21
CA LYS A 96 -12.89 12.44 16.19
C LYS A 96 -13.07 11.69 17.50
N GLU A 97 -12.83 10.37 17.51
CA GLU A 97 -12.93 9.57 18.73
C GLU A 97 -11.85 9.87 19.75
N ILE A 98 -10.76 10.53 19.33
CA ILE A 98 -9.69 10.97 20.21
C ILE A 98 -9.60 12.50 20.33
N GLY A 99 -10.56 13.24 19.77
CA GLY A 99 -10.58 14.72 19.79
C GLY A 99 -9.51 15.38 18.90
N ALA A 100 -8.94 14.65 17.94
CA ALA A 100 -8.06 15.22 16.92
C ALA A 100 -8.87 16.01 15.87
N VAL A 101 -8.21 16.89 15.12
CA VAL A 101 -8.81 17.66 14.01
C VAL A 101 -8.60 16.99 12.65
N GLU A 102 -7.53 16.19 12.54
CA GLU A 102 -7.23 15.41 11.35
C GLU A 102 -6.45 14.15 11.74
N GLY A 103 -6.51 13.11 10.91
CA GLY A 103 -5.73 11.90 11.10
C GLY A 103 -5.66 11.03 9.86
N CYS A 104 -4.51 10.38 9.69
CA CYS A 104 -4.24 9.48 8.58
C CYS A 104 -3.51 8.21 9.05
N ARG A 105 -3.59 7.16 8.23
CA ARG A 105 -2.94 5.88 8.46
C ARG A 105 -2.19 5.41 7.22
N TYR A 106 -0.98 4.90 7.44
CA TYR A 106 -0.22 4.11 6.48
C TYR A 106 -0.26 2.64 6.86
N ARG A 107 -0.33 1.76 5.86
CA ARG A 107 -0.11 0.33 6.01
C ARG A 107 0.82 -0.15 4.91
N PHE A 108 1.91 -0.79 5.29
CA PHE A 108 2.94 -1.23 4.35
C PHE A 108 3.63 -2.51 4.84
N LYS A 109 4.36 -3.16 3.95
CA LYS A 109 5.24 -4.28 4.28
C LYS A 109 6.64 -3.76 4.54
N PHE A 110 7.26 -4.22 5.62
CA PHE A 110 8.67 -3.96 5.93
C PHE A 110 9.27 -5.24 6.54
N ASP A 111 10.32 -5.75 5.88
CA ASP A 111 11.01 -6.99 6.25
C ASP A 111 10.05 -8.17 6.53
N GLY A 112 9.06 -8.35 5.64
CA GLY A 112 8.03 -9.40 5.78
C GLY A 112 6.89 -9.08 6.76
N SER A 113 7.11 -8.21 7.74
CA SER A 113 6.07 -7.73 8.66
C SER A 113 5.11 -6.74 8.00
N THR A 114 3.89 -6.65 8.53
CA THR A 114 2.96 -5.56 8.20
C THR A 114 3.09 -4.46 9.25
N VAL A 115 3.56 -3.29 8.83
CA VAL A 115 3.65 -2.09 9.66
C VAL A 115 2.42 -1.22 9.45
N GLN A 116 1.90 -0.67 10.54
CA GLN A 116 0.88 0.36 10.55
C GLN A 116 1.38 1.58 11.32
N THR A 117 1.29 2.74 10.68
CA THR A 117 1.65 4.02 11.29
C THR A 117 0.49 4.98 11.15
N GLU A 118 0.04 5.56 12.25
CA GLU A 118 -1.02 6.55 12.28
C GLU A 118 -0.48 7.88 12.77
N PHE A 119 -0.92 8.96 12.15
CA PHE A 119 -0.59 10.32 12.55
C PHE A 119 -1.88 11.10 12.77
N TYR A 120 -1.89 11.91 13.82
CA TYR A 120 -3.02 12.75 14.20
C TYR A 120 -2.55 14.16 14.49
N GLU A 121 -3.36 15.15 14.14
CA GLU A 121 -3.15 16.56 14.50
C GLU A 121 -4.23 17.02 15.47
N PHE A 122 -3.83 17.77 16.49
CA PHE A 122 -4.71 18.34 17.51
C PHE A 122 -4.72 19.87 17.44
N ASP A 123 -5.88 20.46 17.68
CA ASP A 123 -5.97 21.88 18.01
C ASP A 123 -5.79 22.03 19.53
N LEU A 124 -4.55 22.24 19.96
CA LEU A 124 -4.19 22.31 21.38
C LEU A 124 -4.85 23.51 22.10
N ASP A 125 -5.20 24.57 21.37
CA ASP A 125 -5.84 25.76 21.91
C ASP A 125 -7.35 25.54 22.11
N ASN A 126 -7.93 24.56 21.40
CA ASN A 126 -9.37 24.28 21.41
C ASN A 126 -9.70 22.78 21.57
N LEU A 127 -9.05 22.11 22.51
CA LEU A 127 -9.34 20.69 22.80
C LEU A 127 -10.72 20.50 23.44
N ASP A 128 -11.48 19.55 22.90
CA ASP A 128 -12.66 18.99 23.55
C ASP A 128 -12.28 18.05 24.71
N GLU A 129 -13.29 17.46 25.39
CA GLU A 129 -13.04 16.56 26.52
C GLU A 129 -12.23 15.32 26.12
N LYS A 130 -12.49 14.76 24.93
CA LYS A 130 -11.79 13.58 24.40
C LYS A 130 -10.32 13.90 24.09
N GLY A 131 -10.07 15.04 23.44
CA GLY A 131 -8.74 15.52 23.11
C GLY A 131 -7.90 15.80 24.35
N LYS A 132 -8.50 16.41 25.39
CA LYS A 132 -7.85 16.61 26.69
C LYS A 132 -7.47 15.28 27.34
N GLU A 133 -8.39 14.31 27.36
CA GLU A 133 -8.14 12.98 27.93
C GLU A 133 -7.03 12.25 27.17
N CYS A 134 -7.11 12.21 25.84
CA CYS A 134 -6.12 11.56 24.98
C CYS A 134 -4.72 12.17 25.18
N VAL A 135 -4.59 13.48 24.98
CA VAL A 135 -3.29 14.17 25.08
C VAL A 135 -2.69 14.04 26.48
N SER A 136 -3.51 14.14 27.54
CA SER A 136 -3.03 13.98 28.91
C SER A 136 -2.61 12.55 29.19
N SER A 137 -3.39 11.56 28.76
CA SER A 137 -3.05 10.13 28.94
C SER A 137 -1.74 9.78 28.25
N VAL A 138 -1.52 10.25 27.01
CA VAL A 138 -0.26 9.97 26.30
C VAL A 138 0.92 10.66 26.97
N LYS A 139 0.76 11.91 27.45
CA LYS A 139 1.82 12.60 28.20
C LYS A 139 2.21 11.89 29.49
N GLU A 140 1.24 11.30 30.19
CA GLU A 140 1.47 10.65 31.48
C GLU A 140 1.94 9.19 31.35
N LYS A 141 1.40 8.45 30.38
CA LYS A 141 1.53 7.00 30.28
C LYS A 141 2.18 6.50 29.00
N GLY A 142 2.27 7.34 27.96
CA GLY A 142 2.69 6.93 26.62
C GLY A 142 1.63 6.13 25.86
N SER A 143 0.36 6.20 26.29
CA SER A 143 -0.76 5.48 25.68
C SER A 143 -2.08 6.23 25.86
N PHE A 144 -3.07 5.90 25.04
CA PHE A 144 -4.46 6.33 25.20
C PHE A 144 -5.41 5.17 24.95
N THR A 145 -6.65 5.29 25.44
CA THR A 145 -7.68 4.26 25.28
C THR A 145 -8.72 4.68 24.26
N VAL A 146 -9.01 3.81 23.29
CA VAL A 146 -10.14 3.97 22.35
C VAL A 146 -10.99 2.72 22.37
N LEU A 147 -12.28 2.89 22.63
CA LEU A 147 -13.26 1.80 22.70
C LEU A 147 -12.83 0.64 23.62
N GLY A 148 -12.13 0.96 24.71
CA GLY A 148 -11.63 -0.02 25.69
C GLY A 148 -10.31 -0.69 25.33
N ASN A 149 -9.66 -0.32 24.23
CA ASN A 149 -8.34 -0.82 23.85
C ASN A 149 -7.29 0.26 24.08
N GLU A 150 -6.20 -0.10 24.73
CA GLU A 150 -5.05 0.78 24.93
C GLU A 150 -4.14 0.74 23.69
N ALA A 151 -3.78 1.92 23.19
CA ALA A 151 -2.87 2.10 22.07
C ALA A 151 -1.64 2.89 22.54
N PRO A 152 -0.41 2.33 22.38
CA PRO A 152 0.82 3.08 22.60
C PRO A 152 0.94 4.25 21.63
N ALA A 153 1.39 5.39 22.10
CA ALA A 153 1.47 6.60 21.31
C ALA A 153 2.60 7.53 21.76
N VAL A 154 3.05 8.37 20.84
CA VAL A 154 4.08 9.38 21.08
C VAL A 154 3.55 10.74 20.65
N LEU A 155 3.82 11.78 21.43
CA LEU A 155 3.47 13.17 21.13
C LEU A 155 4.70 13.96 20.68
N ASN A 156 4.52 14.78 19.66
CA ASN A 156 5.45 15.85 19.28
C ASN A 156 4.65 17.12 18.98
N GLY A 157 4.65 18.07 19.91
CA GLY A 157 3.84 19.29 19.81
C GLY A 157 2.35 18.98 19.69
N LYS A 158 1.73 19.43 18.59
CA LYS A 158 0.32 19.17 18.25
C LYS A 158 0.08 17.84 17.54
N TYR A 159 1.13 17.07 17.25
CA TYR A 159 1.05 15.81 16.56
C TYR A 159 1.13 14.62 17.51
N LEU A 160 0.42 13.56 17.16
CA LEU A 160 0.48 12.26 17.82
C LEU A 160 0.76 11.17 16.80
N MET A 161 1.60 10.21 17.14
CA MET A 161 1.88 9.03 16.34
C MET A 161 1.51 7.76 17.10
N VAL A 162 0.87 6.82 16.39
CA VAL A 162 0.75 5.41 16.79
C VAL A 162 1.56 4.58 15.81
N TYR A 163 2.49 3.77 16.32
CA TYR A 163 3.29 2.85 15.52
C TYR A 163 2.98 1.42 15.97
N THR A 164 2.58 0.57 15.03
CA THR A 164 2.30 -0.85 15.27
C THR A 164 3.07 -1.69 14.28
N ASP A 165 3.91 -2.57 14.82
CA ASP A 165 4.61 -3.61 14.08
C ASP A 165 4.52 -4.89 14.92
N GLY A 166 4.11 -5.99 14.28
CA GLY A 166 4.03 -7.30 14.94
C GLY A 166 5.39 -7.96 15.13
N ASP A 167 6.42 -7.46 14.46
CA ASP A 167 7.78 -7.98 14.46
C ASP A 167 8.74 -7.05 15.24
N ASN A 168 9.73 -7.65 15.87
CA ASN A 168 10.75 -6.96 16.67
C ASN A 168 12.17 -7.44 16.34
N ASP A 169 12.35 -8.12 15.22
CA ASP A 169 13.67 -8.44 14.69
C ASP A 169 14.48 -7.16 14.40
N GLU A 170 15.80 -7.32 14.26
CA GLU A 170 16.76 -6.20 14.24
C GLU A 170 16.39 -5.13 13.20
N ALA A 171 15.95 -5.53 12.00
CA ALA A 171 15.56 -4.61 10.95
C ALA A 171 14.27 -3.85 11.30
N ASN A 172 13.21 -4.54 11.77
CA ASN A 172 11.96 -3.92 12.21
C ASN A 172 12.17 -2.98 13.39
N ALA A 173 13.01 -3.38 14.34
CA ALA A 173 13.39 -2.55 15.48
C ALA A 173 14.11 -1.27 15.05
N ALA A 174 15.13 -1.40 14.18
CA ALA A 174 15.85 -0.25 13.64
C ALA A 174 14.94 0.68 12.81
N HIS A 175 13.99 0.11 12.07
CA HIS A 175 13.01 0.89 11.33
C HIS A 175 12.08 1.68 12.25
N ARG A 176 11.54 1.04 13.28
CA ARG A 176 10.73 1.70 14.31
C ARG A 176 11.50 2.84 14.99
N ASP A 177 12.75 2.60 15.35
CA ASP A 177 13.59 3.61 16.01
C ASP A 177 13.83 4.82 15.08
N LYS A 178 14.12 4.57 13.79
CA LYS A 178 14.19 5.61 12.76
C LYS A 178 12.89 6.41 12.63
N VAL A 179 11.74 5.73 12.60
CA VAL A 179 10.42 6.37 12.50
C VAL A 179 10.17 7.28 13.71
N LEU A 180 10.48 6.80 14.91
CA LEU A 180 10.38 7.58 16.16
C LEU A 180 11.34 8.77 16.17
N GLU A 181 12.59 8.60 15.75
CA GLU A 181 13.57 9.67 15.66
C GLU A 181 13.10 10.77 14.72
N LEU A 182 12.68 10.40 13.51
CA LEU A 182 12.15 11.33 12.52
C LEU A 182 10.91 12.06 13.03
N PHE A 183 9.94 11.34 13.60
CA PHE A 183 8.72 11.94 14.13
C PHE A 183 9.03 12.97 15.23
N ASN A 184 9.95 12.67 16.15
CA ASN A 184 10.35 13.59 17.21
C ASN A 184 11.21 14.75 16.70
N ALA A 185 11.94 14.56 15.60
CA ALA A 185 12.73 15.61 14.94
C ALA A 185 11.88 16.55 14.08
N PHE A 186 10.61 16.20 13.81
CA PHE A 186 9.72 17.05 13.02
C PHE A 186 9.46 18.38 13.72
N THR A 187 10.18 19.40 13.25
CA THR A 187 10.10 20.80 13.67
C THR A 187 9.87 21.61 12.40
N PRO A 188 8.60 21.73 11.96
CA PRO A 188 8.29 22.41 10.71
C PRO A 188 8.68 23.88 10.80
N GLY A 189 9.01 24.48 9.65
CA GLY A 189 9.28 25.91 9.62
C GLY A 189 8.02 26.70 9.95
N ASP A 190 8.14 27.78 10.73
CA ASP A 190 7.07 28.78 10.82
C ASP A 190 6.74 29.21 9.38
N GLY A 191 5.56 28.84 8.89
CA GLY A 191 5.19 28.99 7.48
C GLY A 191 5.64 30.34 6.90
N LYS A 192 6.55 30.31 5.92
CA LYS A 192 7.06 31.51 5.25
C LYS A 192 6.03 32.15 4.35
#